data_AF-A0A3D0PG59-F1
#
_entry.id   AF-A0A3D0PG59-F1
#
_cell.length_a   1.000
_cell.length_b   1.000
_cell.length_c   1.000
_cell.angle_alpha   90.00
_cell.angle_beta   90.00
_cell.angle_gamma   90.00
#
_symmetry.space_group_name_H-M   'P 1'
#
loop_
_entity.id
_entity.type
_entity.pdbx_description
1 polymer ?
#
loop_
_entity_poly.entity_id
_entity_poly.type
_entity_poly.pdbx_seq_one_letter_code
_entity_poly.pdbx_strand_id
1 'polypeptide(L)'
;MGFFDRVGRLFRANLNDLVSRAEDPVKILEQSVADMQSDLIKLRQAVATAIASQKRIQNQAEQAENQAQTWYQRAELALKKGEEDLAKEAL
;
A
#
# COMPACT_ATOMS: atom_id res chain seq x y z
N MET A 1 -10.42 23.95 5.39
CA MET A 1 -9.58 24.10 4.18
C MET A 1 -8.82 22.79 3.93
N GLY A 2 -9.53 21.77 3.46
CA GLY A 2 -8.99 20.42 3.32
C GLY A 2 -8.04 20.28 2.13
N PHE A 3 -7.22 19.23 2.13
CA PHE A 3 -6.41 18.84 0.97
C PHE A 3 -7.29 18.61 -0.28
N PHE A 4 -8.46 18.01 -0.10
CA PHE A 4 -9.45 17.81 -1.16
C PHE A 4 -9.96 19.12 -1.78
N ASP A 5 -10.14 20.18 -0.99
CA ASP A 5 -10.50 21.52 -1.51
C ASP A 5 -9.38 22.15 -2.35
N ARG A 6 -8.11 21.78 -2.08
CA ARG A 6 -6.96 22.23 -2.87
C ARG A 6 -6.87 21.47 -4.19
N VAL A 7 -7.05 20.16 -4.15
CA VAL A 7 -7.10 19.32 -5.36
C VAL A 7 -8.26 19.76 -6.26
N GLY A 8 -9.47 19.91 -5.72
CA GLY A 8 -10.63 20.37 -6.48
C GLY A 8 -10.45 21.76 -7.12
N ARG A 9 -9.73 22.68 -6.45
CA ARG A 9 -9.40 24.00 -7.00
C ARG A 9 -8.40 23.94 -8.14
N LEU A 10 -7.37 23.10 -8.03
CA LEU A 10 -6.39 22.91 -9.10
C LEU A 10 -7.05 22.29 -10.34
N PHE A 11 -7.96 21.33 -10.15
CA PHE A 11 -8.77 20.78 -11.23
C PHE A 11 -9.65 21.85 -11.90
N ARG A 12 -10.35 22.68 -11.12
CA ARG A 12 -11.20 23.77 -11.65
C ARG A 12 -10.41 24.83 -12.44
N ALA A 13 -9.25 25.24 -11.93
CA ALA A 13 -8.41 26.24 -12.58
C ALA A 13 -7.86 25.74 -13.93
N ASN A 14 -7.42 24.48 -13.99
CA ASN A 14 -6.90 23.88 -15.22
C ASN A 14 -8.01 23.63 -16.26
N LEU A 15 -9.22 23.29 -15.81
CA LEU A 15 -10.40 23.19 -16.68
C LEU A 15 -10.81 24.55 -17.27
N ASN A 16 -10.71 25.64 -16.49
CA ASN A 16 -11.07 26.98 -16.96
C ASN A 16 -10.12 27.48 -18.06
N ASP A 17 -8.83 27.18 -17.94
CA ASP A 17 -7.82 27.49 -18.96
C ASP A 17 -7.96 26.62 -20.23
N LEU A 18 -8.33 25.34 -20.08
CA LEU A 18 -8.62 24.43 -21.21
C LEU A 18 -9.89 24.84 -21.98
N VAL A 19 -10.94 25.28 -21.27
CA VAL A 19 -12.20 25.77 -21.86
C VAL A 19 -11.98 27.01 -22.72
N SER A 20 -10.99 27.85 -22.40
CA SER A 20 -10.70 29.07 -23.18
C SER A 20 -10.02 28.81 -24.54
N ARG A 21 -9.49 27.59 -24.78
CA ARG A 21 -8.66 27.26 -25.95
C ARG A 21 -9.20 26.15 -26.85
N ALA A 22 -10.28 25.47 -26.44
CA ALA A 22 -10.80 24.31 -27.16
C ALA A 22 -12.16 24.61 -27.78
N GLU A 23 -12.27 24.43 -29.09
CA GLU A 23 -13.44 24.75 -29.93
C GLU A 23 -14.75 24.05 -29.50
N ASP A 24 -14.72 23.09 -28.57
CA ASP A 24 -15.94 22.44 -28.04
C ASP A 24 -15.74 21.93 -26.59
N PRO A 25 -15.97 22.78 -25.57
CA PRO A 25 -15.70 22.47 -24.16
C PRO A 25 -16.53 21.28 -23.63
N VAL A 26 -17.67 20.97 -24.27
CA VAL A 26 -18.50 19.81 -23.93
C VAL A 26 -17.74 18.51 -24.18
N LYS A 27 -17.06 18.39 -25.34
CA LYS A 27 -16.29 17.18 -25.68
C LYS A 27 -15.10 16.95 -24.74
N ILE A 28 -14.46 18.03 -24.29
CA ILE A 28 -13.36 17.91 -23.32
C ILE A 28 -13.86 17.42 -21.98
N LEU A 29 -15.01 17.90 -21.52
CA LEU A 29 -15.62 17.44 -20.27
C LEU A 29 -16.03 15.96 -20.37
N GLU A 30 -16.62 15.55 -21.49
CA GLU A 30 -16.97 14.14 -21.75
C GLU A 30 -15.73 13.23 -21.74
N GLN A 31 -14.67 13.64 -22.43
CA GLN A 31 -13.40 12.90 -22.43
C GLN A 31 -12.78 12.84 -21.02
N SER A 32 -12.80 13.95 -20.28
CA SER A 32 -12.27 13.99 -18.92
C SER A 32 -13.04 13.05 -17.97
N VAL A 33 -14.36 12.92 -18.14
CA VAL A 33 -15.16 11.97 -17.38
C VAL A 33 -14.80 10.53 -17.73
N ALA A 34 -14.61 10.22 -19.02
CA ALA A 34 -14.17 8.89 -19.45
C ALA A 34 -12.78 8.54 -18.90
N ASP A 35 -11.85 9.49 -18.92
CA ASP A 35 -10.49 9.31 -18.38
C ASP A 35 -10.53 9.09 -16.86
N MET A 36 -11.33 9.89 -16.13
CA MET A 36 -11.51 9.70 -14.69
C MET A 36 -12.11 8.33 -14.33
N GLN A 37 -13.02 7.80 -15.15
CA GLN A 37 -13.56 6.45 -14.95
C GLN A 37 -12.49 5.38 -15.16
N SER A 38 -11.64 5.54 -16.19
CA SER A 38 -10.50 4.66 -16.44
C SER A 38 -9.50 4.69 -15.28
N ASP A 39 -9.17 5.88 -14.80
CA ASP A 39 -8.24 6.05 -13.68
C ASP A 39 -8.80 5.52 -12.36
N LEU A 40 -10.12 5.62 -12.14
CA LEU A 40 -10.77 4.99 -10.99
C LEU A 40 -10.59 3.47 -11.01
N ILE A 41 -10.68 2.83 -12.17
CA ILE A 41 -10.46 1.37 -12.31
C ILE A 41 -9.00 1.03 -11.97
N LYS A 42 -8.04 1.78 -12.52
CA LYS A 42 -6.61 1.58 -12.23
C LYS A 42 -6.29 1.77 -10.75
N LEU A 43 -6.87 2.80 -10.13
CA LEU A 43 -6.70 3.06 -8.70
C LEU A 43 -7.26 1.93 -7.84
N ARG A 44 -8.44 1.40 -8.18
CA ARG A 44 -9.02 0.24 -7.48
C ARG A 44 -8.10 -0.99 -7.59
N GLN A 45 -7.52 -1.24 -8.76
CA GLN A 45 -6.56 -2.32 -8.95
C GLN A 45 -5.29 -2.11 -8.12
N ALA A 46 -4.72 -0.90 -8.14
CA ALA A 46 -3.54 -0.55 -7.37
C ALA A 46 -3.77 -0.71 -5.85
N VAL A 47 -4.94 -0.29 -5.36
CA VAL A 47 -5.34 -0.47 -3.95
C VAL A 47 -5.48 -1.96 -3.62
N ALA A 48 -6.10 -2.75 -4.49
CA ALA A 48 -6.20 -4.20 -4.28
C ALA A 48 -4.81 -4.86 -4.20
N THR A 49 -3.87 -4.49 -5.07
CA THR A 49 -2.48 -4.96 -5.01
C THR A 49 -1.78 -4.53 -3.74
N ALA A 50 -1.98 -3.28 -3.29
CA ALA A 50 -1.40 -2.77 -2.05
C ALA A 50 -1.92 -3.55 -0.82
N ILE A 51 -3.24 -3.81 -0.75
CA ILE A 51 -3.85 -4.62 0.32
C ILE A 51 -3.30 -6.05 0.30
N ALA A 52 -3.18 -6.67 -0.87
CA ALA A 52 -2.61 -8.01 -1.00
C ALA A 52 -1.15 -8.04 -0.53
N SER A 53 -0.35 -7.03 -0.90
CA SER A 53 1.03 -6.89 -0.46
C SER A 53 1.14 -6.69 1.05
N GLN A 54 0.29 -5.84 1.64
CA GLN A 54 0.23 -5.63 3.08
C GLN A 54 -0.05 -6.95 3.81
N LYS A 55 -1.07 -7.70 3.37
CA LYS A 55 -1.42 -8.99 3.99
C LYS A 55 -0.29 -10.01 3.87
N ARG A 56 0.42 -10.03 2.73
CA ARG A 56 1.59 -10.90 2.55
C ARG A 56 2.70 -10.56 3.54
N ILE A 57 3.03 -9.28 3.71
CA ILE A 57 4.06 -8.83 4.63
C ILE A 57 3.67 -9.13 6.08
N GLN A 58 2.41 -8.92 6.45
CA GLN A 58 1.90 -9.25 7.77
C GLN A 58 2.07 -10.75 8.07
N ASN A 59 1.66 -11.62 7.14
CA ASN A 59 1.83 -13.07 7.30
C ASN A 59 3.32 -13.47 7.42
N GLN A 60 4.21 -12.80 6.69
CA GLN A 60 5.66 -13.04 6.79
C GLN A 60 6.22 -12.62 8.15
N ALA A 61 5.76 -11.49 8.69
CA ALA A 61 6.13 -11.03 10.03
C ALA A 61 5.67 -12.02 11.10
N GLU A 62 4.41 -12.47 11.04
CA GLU A 62 3.87 -13.47 11.97
C GLU A 62 4.66 -14.80 11.89
N GLN A 63 5.05 -15.24 10.70
CA GLN A 63 5.89 -16.43 10.54
C GLN A 63 7.29 -16.26 11.14
N ALA A 64 7.92 -15.09 10.93
CA ALA A 64 9.23 -14.79 11.48
C ALA A 64 9.20 -14.73 13.01
N GLU A 65 8.15 -14.14 13.60
CA GLU A 65 7.95 -14.09 15.04
C GLU A 65 7.79 -15.50 15.64
N ASN A 66 6.96 -16.34 15.02
CA ASN A 66 6.78 -17.73 15.45
C ASN A 66 8.09 -18.54 15.35
N GLN A 67 8.88 -18.32 14.30
CA GLN A 67 10.19 -18.96 14.16
C GLN A 67 11.15 -18.50 15.26
N ALA A 68 11.23 -17.19 15.51
CA ALA A 68 12.06 -16.64 16.58
C ALA A 68 11.67 -17.21 17.94
N GLN A 69 10.36 -17.30 18.24
CA GLN A 69 9.87 -17.89 19.47
C GLN A 69 10.23 -19.38 19.59
N THR A 70 10.16 -20.13 18.49
CA THR A 70 10.56 -21.55 18.45
C THR A 70 12.05 -21.71 18.75
N TRP A 71 12.91 -20.88 18.14
CA TRP A 71 14.35 -20.89 18.39
C TRP A 71 14.68 -20.51 19.83
N TYR A 72 14.00 -19.48 20.37
CA TYR A 72 14.13 -19.09 21.76
C TYR A 72 13.77 -20.22 22.73
N GLN A 73 12.64 -20.90 22.51
CA GLN A 73 12.23 -22.04 23.34
C GLN A 73 13.24 -23.20 23.27
N ARG A 74 13.82 -23.46 22.08
CA ARG A 74 14.87 -24.47 21.90
C ARG A 74 16.13 -24.10 22.67
N ALA A 75 16.56 -22.84 22.58
CA ALA A 75 17.71 -22.34 23.34
C ALA A 75 17.46 -22.45 24.85
N GLU A 76 16.27 -22.06 25.33
CA GLU A 76 15.91 -22.19 26.75
C GLU A 76 15.91 -23.64 27.23
N LEU A 77 15.42 -24.58 26.41
CA LEU A 77 15.45 -26.01 26.72
C LEU A 77 16.89 -26.55 26.77
N ALA A 78 17.75 -26.15 25.83
CA ALA A 78 19.15 -26.54 25.80
C ALA A 78 19.91 -26.02 27.04
N LEU A 79 19.69 -24.76 27.42
CA LEU A 79 20.24 -24.18 28.66
C LEU A 79 19.78 -24.96 29.90
N LYS A 80 18.48 -25.32 29.98
CA LYS A 80 17.95 -26.13 31.10
C LYS A 80 18.57 -27.52 31.19
N LYS A 81 19.01 -28.08 30.07
CA LYS A 81 19.70 -29.37 30.01
C LYS A 81 21.21 -29.29 30.25
N GLY A 82 21.76 -28.07 30.43
CA GLY A 82 23.20 -27.84 30.59
C GLY A 82 23.99 -27.94 29.28
N GLU A 83 23.31 -27.92 28.13
CA GLU A 83 23.91 -27.98 26.79
C GLU A 83 24.08 -26.54 26.25
N GLU A 84 24.96 -25.76 26.88
CA GLU A 84 25.17 -24.33 26.56
C GLU A 84 25.61 -24.08 25.11
N ASP A 85 26.33 -25.02 24.50
CA ASP A 85 26.77 -24.88 23.10
C ASP A 85 25.60 -24.99 22.11
N LEU A 86 24.64 -25.88 22.35
CA LEU A 86 23.41 -26.00 21.55
C LEU A 86 22.48 -24.79 21.71
N ALA A 87 22.51 -24.12 22.86
CA ALA A 87 21.76 -22.89 23.08
C ALA A 87 22.33 -21.70 22.30
N LYS A 88 23.67 -21.62 22.17
CA LYS A 88 24.34 -20.57 21.40
C LYS A 88 24.14 -20.70 19.89
N GLU A 89 23.98 -21.92 19.37
CA GLU A 89 23.67 -22.15 17.95
C GLU A 89 22.22 -21.79 17.58
N ALA A 90 21.32 -21.71 18.57
CA ALA A 90 19.90 -21.42 18.39
C ALA A 90 19.52 -19.93 18.54
N LEU A 91 20.47 -19.06 18.91
CA LEU A 91 20.32 -17.60 19.07
C LEU A 91 20.98 -16.85 17.91
#